data_AF-A0A1I4G2H1-F1
#
_entry.id   AF-A0A1I4G2H1-F1
#
_cell.length_a   1.000
_cell.length_b   1.000
_cell.length_c   1.000
_cell.angle_alpha   90.00
_cell.angle_beta   90.00
_cell.angle_gamma   90.00
#
_symmetry.space_group_name_H-M   'P 1'
#
loop_
_entity.id
_entity.type
_entity.pdbx_description
1 polymer ?
#
loop_
_entity_poly.entity_id
_entity_poly.type
_entity_poly.pdbx_seq_one_letter_code
_entity_poly.pdbx_strand_id
1 'polypeptide(L)'
;MDLLSALATDIIPESRKGEGIGYFSMFMSIAMVVGPALGILVWNKFDNEVGLFSISAFVSCLALVFTMLVKKDNNRSSIPQKTEKMSWRNLIEKKALPISLSGLVLAFSYSSLTSFITAYSIDLHQDNAAGLFFIVFAIMIIIS
;
A
#
# COMPACT_ATOMS: atom_id res chain seq x y z
N MET A 1 -9.50 4.58 4.01
CA MET A 1 -8.56 5.71 3.81
C MET A 1 -7.58 5.64 4.95
N ASP A 2 -6.42 5.05 4.70
CA ASP A 2 -5.35 4.99 5.68
C ASP A 2 -4.68 6.37 5.78
N LEU A 3 -4.08 6.71 6.92
CA LEU A 3 -3.56 8.06 7.21
C LEU A 3 -2.69 8.65 6.09
N LEU A 4 -1.95 7.80 5.39
CA LEU A 4 -1.08 8.16 4.26
C LEU A 4 -1.90 8.67 3.06
N SER A 5 -3.04 8.05 2.76
CA SER A 5 -3.97 8.48 1.70
C SER A 5 -4.68 9.80 2.04
N ALA A 6 -4.97 10.04 3.33
CA ALA A 6 -5.52 11.31 3.79
C ALA A 6 -4.48 12.43 3.66
N LEU A 7 -3.24 12.17 4.05
CA LEU A 7 -2.15 13.12 3.95
C LEU A 7 -1.79 13.44 2.48
N ALA A 8 -1.81 12.43 1.59
CA ALA A 8 -1.67 12.64 0.15
C ALA A 8 -2.81 13.54 -0.40
N THR A 9 -4.05 13.28 0.01
CA THR A 9 -5.23 14.08 -0.37
C THR A 9 -5.15 15.54 0.11
N ASP A 10 -4.45 15.78 1.21
CA ASP A 10 -4.21 17.11 1.77
C ASP A 10 -3.09 17.89 1.08
N ILE A 11 -2.08 17.18 0.56
CA ILE A 11 -0.93 17.79 -0.14
C ILE A 11 -1.25 18.08 -1.62
N ILE A 12 -2.10 17.26 -2.25
CA ILE A 12 -2.44 17.43 -3.67
C ILE A 12 -3.33 18.67 -3.87
N PRO A 13 -2.97 19.61 -4.77
CA PRO A 13 -3.75 20.81 -5.05
C PRO A 13 -5.15 20.47 -5.59
N GLU A 14 -6.17 21.22 -5.16
CA GLU A 14 -7.57 20.93 -5.51
C GLU A 14 -7.83 20.90 -7.01
N SER A 15 -7.15 21.74 -7.78
CA SER A 15 -7.29 21.82 -9.24
C SER A 15 -6.85 20.56 -9.98
N ARG A 16 -6.06 19.67 -9.35
CA ARG A 16 -5.58 18.40 -9.93
C ARG A 16 -5.78 17.21 -8.99
N LYS A 17 -6.74 17.32 -8.06
CA LYS A 17 -6.99 16.30 -7.02
C LYS A 17 -7.36 14.94 -7.60
N GLY A 18 -8.15 14.92 -8.67
CA GLY A 18 -8.51 13.68 -9.39
C GLY A 18 -7.30 12.97 -9.99
N GLU A 19 -6.40 13.71 -10.65
CA GLU A 19 -5.16 13.16 -11.23
C GLU A 19 -4.20 12.66 -10.15
N GLY A 20 -3.97 13.48 -9.11
CA GLY A 20 -3.04 13.13 -8.04
C GLY A 20 -3.45 11.92 -7.20
N ILE A 21 -4.75 11.81 -6.86
CA ILE A 21 -5.28 10.65 -6.14
C ILE A 21 -5.24 9.40 -7.04
N GLY A 22 -5.49 9.56 -8.34
CA GLY A 22 -5.35 8.48 -9.32
C GLY A 22 -3.93 7.94 -9.37
N TYR A 23 -2.92 8.80 -9.52
CA TYR A 23 -1.52 8.39 -9.50
C TYR A 23 -1.12 7.74 -8.18
N PHE A 24 -1.50 8.33 -7.03
CA PHE A 24 -1.20 7.76 -5.71
C PHE A 24 -1.77 6.34 -5.56
N SER A 25 -3.02 6.13 -5.97
CA SER A 25 -3.68 4.83 -5.89
C SER A 25 -3.05 3.81 -6.83
N MET A 26 -2.69 4.21 -8.05
CA MET A 26 -1.99 3.35 -9.01
C MET A 26 -0.63 2.90 -8.46
N PHE A 27 0.18 3.83 -7.93
CA PHE A 27 1.48 3.48 -7.36
C PHE A 27 1.36 2.57 -6.12
N MET A 28 0.34 2.76 -5.28
CA MET A 28 0.06 1.84 -4.17
C MET A 28 -0.22 0.42 -4.65
N SER A 29 -1.10 0.26 -5.65
CA SER A 29 -1.42 -1.06 -6.22
C SER A 29 -0.21 -1.71 -6.88
N ILE A 30 0.63 -0.94 -7.59
CA ILE A 30 1.88 -1.43 -8.18
C ILE A 30 2.85 -1.88 -7.08
N ALA A 31 3.08 -1.05 -6.07
CA ALA A 31 4.02 -1.35 -4.98
C ALA A 31 3.61 -2.62 -4.21
N MET A 32 2.31 -2.83 -4.01
CA MET A 32 1.75 -4.02 -3.35
C MET A 32 2.18 -5.33 -4.00
N VAL A 33 2.40 -5.32 -5.33
CA VAL A 33 2.73 -6.55 -6.07
C VAL A 33 4.18 -6.62 -6.50
N VAL A 34 4.74 -5.49 -6.93
CA VAL A 34 6.17 -5.40 -7.29
C VAL A 34 7.05 -5.61 -6.05
N GLY A 35 6.61 -5.19 -4.86
CA GLY A 35 7.32 -5.38 -3.61
C GLY A 35 7.64 -6.85 -3.31
N PRO A 36 6.61 -7.73 -3.19
CA PRO A 36 6.82 -9.17 -3.01
C PRO A 36 7.65 -9.82 -4.12
N ALA A 37 7.41 -9.47 -5.39
CA ALA A 37 8.17 -10.01 -6.51
C ALA A 37 9.66 -9.68 -6.42
N LEU A 38 10.01 -8.41 -6.18
CA LEU A 38 11.39 -7.99 -5.96
C LEU A 38 11.99 -8.62 -4.70
N GLY A 39 11.20 -8.73 -3.63
CA GLY A 39 11.63 -9.35 -2.38
C GLY A 39 12.09 -10.79 -2.56
N ILE A 40 11.31 -11.61 -3.28
CA ILE A 40 11.67 -13.00 -3.59
C ILE A 40 12.90 -13.06 -4.52
N LEU A 41 12.98 -12.16 -5.51
CA LEU A 41 14.15 -12.11 -6.41
C LEU A 41 15.45 -11.77 -5.68
N VAL A 42 15.40 -10.84 -4.73
CA VAL A 42 16.54 -10.47 -3.89
C VAL A 42 16.89 -11.63 -2.96
N TRP A 43 15.89 -12.24 -2.32
CA TRP A 43 16.07 -13.40 -1.44
C TRP A 43 16.78 -14.56 -2.15
N ASN A 44 16.50 -14.80 -3.43
CA ASN A 44 17.11 -15.91 -4.17
C ASN A 44 18.50 -15.60 -4.76
N LYS A 45 18.88 -14.32 -4.91
CA LYS A 45 20.12 -13.91 -5.63
C LYS A 45 21.20 -13.27 -4.77
N PHE A 46 20.86 -12.69 -3.63
CA PHE A 46 21.79 -12.01 -2.71
C PHE A 46 21.75 -12.70 -1.35
N ASP A 47 22.81 -12.61 -0.54
CA ASP A 47 22.90 -13.17 0.83
C ASP A 47 21.66 -12.82 1.66
N ASN A 48 20.68 -13.73 1.66
CA ASN A 48 19.23 -13.53 1.77
C ASN A 48 18.80 -12.36 2.67
N GLU A 49 19.33 -12.33 3.90
CA GLU A 49 18.96 -11.37 4.92
C GLU A 49 19.61 -9.99 4.71
N VAL A 50 20.91 -9.96 4.41
CA VAL A 50 21.69 -8.72 4.28
C VAL A 50 21.27 -7.94 3.03
N GLY A 51 21.02 -8.63 1.92
CA GLY A 51 20.57 -8.02 0.67
C GLY A 51 19.22 -7.32 0.80
N LEU A 52 18.25 -8.00 1.42
CA LEU A 52 16.90 -7.46 1.63
C LEU A 52 16.87 -6.26 2.58
N PHE A 53 17.56 -6.37 3.72
CA PHE A 53 17.63 -5.26 4.68
C PHE A 53 18.37 -4.05 4.10
N SER A 54 19.43 -4.25 3.32
CA SER A 54 20.18 -3.15 2.69
C SER A 54 19.34 -2.42 1.64
N ILE A 55 18.64 -3.16 0.77
CA ILE A 55 17.79 -2.55 -0.28
C ILE A 55 16.59 -1.83 0.34
N SER A 56 15.94 -2.44 1.33
CA SER A 56 14.81 -1.79 2.02
C SER A 56 15.25 -0.51 2.75
N ALA A 57 16.38 -0.54 3.47
CA ALA A 57 16.95 0.63 4.11
C ALA A 57 17.27 1.75 3.10
N PHE A 58 17.84 1.40 1.95
CA PHE A 58 18.12 2.36 0.88
C PHE A 58 16.84 3.01 0.35
N VAL A 59 15.82 2.21 0.02
CA VAL A 59 14.52 2.72 -0.48
C VAL A 59 13.83 3.60 0.57
N SER A 60 13.84 3.19 1.85
CA SER A 60 13.28 3.99 2.94
C SER A 60 14.01 5.32 3.14
N CYS A 61 15.35 5.33 3.03
CA CYS A 61 16.12 6.57 3.08
C CYS A 61 15.74 7.51 1.94
N LEU A 62 15.60 6.99 0.72
CA LEU A 62 15.18 7.77 -0.45
C LEU A 62 13.77 8.35 -0.28
N ALA A 63 12.84 7.55 0.24
CA ALA A 63 11.48 7.99 0.54
C ALA A 63 11.45 9.13 1.58
N LEU A 64 12.32 9.05 2.60
CA LEU A 64 12.46 10.08 3.61
C LEU A 64 13.00 11.39 3.01
N VAL A 65 14.04 11.31 2.17
CA VAL A 65 14.59 12.47 1.46
C VAL A 65 13.54 13.12 0.57
N PHE A 66 12.78 12.34 -0.21
CA PHE A 66 11.70 12.89 -1.04
C PHE A 66 10.60 13.54 -0.21
N THR A 67 10.24 12.94 0.92
CA THR A 67 9.22 13.49 1.82
C THR A 67 9.67 14.84 2.41
N MET A 68 10.96 15.00 2.73
CA MET A 68 11.51 16.28 3.19
C MET A 68 11.49 17.38 2.11
N LEU A 69 11.56 16.99 0.83
CA LEU A 69 11.50 17.93 -0.30
C LEU A 69 10.07 18.39 -0.62
N VAL A 70 9.05 17.70 -0.11
CA VAL A 70 7.65 18.09 -0.30
C VAL A 70 7.37 19.36 0.50
N LYS A 71 7.21 20.48 -0.21
CA LYS A 71 6.73 21.73 0.39
C LYS A 71 5.24 21.61 0.66
N LYS A 72 4.87 21.65 1.94
CA LYS A 72 3.48 21.84 2.35
C LYS A 72 3.06 23.26 2.00
N ASP A 73 2.04 23.40 1.16
CA ASP A 73 1.40 24.70 0.95
C ASP A 73 0.60 25.05 2.22
N ASN A 74 1.09 26.01 2.99
CA ASN A 74 0.47 26.45 4.25
C ASN A 74 -0.79 27.30 4.02
N ASN A 75 -1.22 27.47 2.77
CA ASN A 75 -2.31 28.38 2.40
C ASN A 75 -3.73 27.79 2.55
N ARG A 76 -3.88 26.69 3.29
CA ARG A 76 -5.21 26.27 3.74
C ARG A 76 -5.64 27.16 4.90
N SER A 77 -6.50 28.12 4.58
CA SER A 77 -7.37 28.83 5.51
C SER A 77 -7.80 27.87 6.61
N SER A 78 -7.43 28.18 7.86
CA SER A 78 -7.82 27.41 9.03
C SER A 78 -9.34 27.31 9.07
N ILE A 79 -9.90 26.20 8.59
CA ILE A 79 -11.29 25.86 8.84
C ILE A 79 -11.39 25.80 10.37
N PRO A 80 -12.29 26.56 11.02
CA PRO A 80 -12.43 26.51 12.46
C PRO A 80 -12.71 25.07 12.85
N GLN A 81 -11.74 24.46 13.54
CA GLN A 81 -11.81 23.08 13.99
C GLN A 81 -12.92 23.01 15.04
N LYS A 82 -14.13 22.65 14.58
CA LYS A 82 -15.24 22.38 15.48
C LYS A 82 -14.80 21.17 16.30
N THR A 83 -14.47 21.39 17.57
CA THR A 83 -14.09 20.33 18.50
C THR A 83 -15.34 19.51 18.83
N GLU A 84 -15.75 18.64 17.90
CA GLU A 84 -16.71 17.61 18.24
C GLU A 84 -16.04 16.65 19.22
N LYS A 85 -16.66 16.48 20.39
CA LYS A 85 -16.20 15.49 21.37
C LYS A 85 -16.26 14.12 20.71
N MET A 86 -15.11 13.51 20.49
CA MET A 86 -14.97 12.14 20.00
C MET A 86 -15.80 11.21 20.90
N SER A 87 -16.92 10.73 20.38
CA SER A 87 -17.77 9.74 21.02
C SER A 87 -17.65 8.43 20.24
N TRP A 88 -17.54 7.30 20.92
CA TRP A 88 -17.51 5.97 20.31
C TRP A 88 -18.70 5.71 19.38
N ARG A 89 -19.83 6.39 19.61
CA ARG A 89 -21.02 6.34 18.74
C ARG A 89 -20.87 7.14 17.45
N ASN A 90 -20.01 8.16 17.41
CA ASN A 90 -19.70 8.94 16.21
C ASN A 90 -18.59 8.29 15.37
N LEU A 91 -17.80 7.38 15.97
CA LEU A 91 -16.77 6.62 15.26
C LEU A 91 -17.34 5.40 14.52
N ILE A 92 -18.38 4.77 15.05
CA ILE A 92 -18.96 3.55 14.47
C ILE A 92 -20.30 3.89 13.79
N GLU A 93 -20.26 4.04 12.47
CA GLU A 93 -21.46 4.22 11.68
C GLU A 93 -22.07 2.86 11.30
N LYS A 94 -23.23 2.52 11.89
CA LYS A 94 -23.91 1.23 11.66
C LYS A 94 -24.24 0.95 10.19
N LYS A 95 -24.41 1.98 9.37
CA LYS A 95 -24.65 1.85 7.92
C LYS A 95 -23.40 1.41 7.15
N ALA A 96 -22.21 1.68 7.68
CA ALA A 96 -20.95 1.25 7.09
C ALA A 96 -20.59 -0.21 7.43
N LEU A 97 -21.21 -0.81 8.47
CA LEU A 97 -20.96 -2.19 8.89
C LEU A 97 -21.03 -3.22 7.75
N PRO A 98 -22.09 -3.29 6.91
CA PRO A 98 -22.15 -4.30 5.84
C PRO A 98 -21.01 -4.14 4.81
N ILE A 99 -20.63 -2.90 4.49
CA ILE A 99 -19.50 -2.62 3.57
C ILE A 99 -18.16 -2.97 4.22
N SER A 100 -17.99 -2.68 5.51
CA SER A 100 -16.77 -3.07 6.22
C SER A 100 -16.65 -4.59 6.38
N LEU A 101 -17.76 -5.30 6.52
CA LEU A 101 -17.76 -6.76 6.64
C LEU A 101 -17.39 -7.43 5.32
N SER A 102 -17.90 -6.95 4.19
CA SER A 102 -17.45 -7.45 2.88
C SER A 102 -15.98 -7.14 2.64
N GLY A 103 -15.52 -5.94 3.01
CA GLY A 103 -14.10 -5.57 2.98
C GLY A 103 -13.23 -6.49 3.85
N LEU A 104 -13.71 -6.87 5.03
CA LEU A 104 -13.02 -7.78 5.93
C LEU A 104 -12.88 -9.18 5.33
N VAL A 105 -13.95 -9.73 4.75
CA VAL A 105 -13.92 -11.05 4.10
C VAL A 105 -12.96 -11.06 2.92
N LEU A 106 -12.96 -9.98 2.11
CA LEU A 106 -12.03 -9.82 1.00
C LEU A 106 -10.58 -9.73 1.48
N ALA A 107 -10.30 -8.88 2.48
CA ALA A 107 -8.96 -8.72 3.04
C ALA A 107 -8.43 -10.01 3.67
N PHE A 108 -9.29 -10.74 4.39
CA PHE A 108 -8.93 -12.02 4.99
C PHE A 108 -8.59 -13.08 3.94
N SER A 109 -9.42 -13.19 2.91
CA SER A 109 -9.19 -14.13 1.79
C SER A 109 -7.89 -13.80 1.05
N TYR A 110 -7.65 -12.51 0.79
CA TYR A 110 -6.44 -12.04 0.14
C TYR A 110 -5.18 -12.29 0.99
N SER A 111 -5.22 -12.02 2.29
CA SER A 111 -4.10 -12.27 3.21
C SER A 111 -3.71 -13.74 3.30
N SER A 112 -4.70 -14.63 3.24
CA SER A 112 -4.45 -16.08 3.19
C SER A 112 -3.70 -16.45 1.90
N LEU A 113 -4.21 -15.99 0.75
CA LEU A 113 -3.60 -16.26 -0.55
C LEU A 113 -2.12 -15.81 -0.60
N THR A 114 -1.83 -14.58 -0.19
CA THR A 114 -0.46 -14.04 -0.23
C THR A 114 0.49 -14.71 0.75
N SER A 115 0.00 -15.21 1.89
CA SER A 115 0.84 -15.89 2.88
C SER A 115 1.16 -17.33 2.49
N PHE A 116 0.20 -18.05 1.91
CA PHE A 116 0.36 -19.47 1.58
C PHE A 116 0.94 -19.73 0.20
N ILE A 117 0.90 -18.79 -0.74
CA ILE A 117 1.38 -19.02 -2.12
C ILE A 117 2.85 -19.43 -2.18
N THR A 118 3.70 -18.82 -1.34
CA THR A 118 5.14 -19.15 -1.29
C THR A 118 5.36 -20.54 -0.69
N ALA A 119 4.72 -20.83 0.46
CA ALA A 119 4.81 -22.14 1.10
C ALA A 119 4.31 -23.27 0.18
N TYR A 120 3.19 -23.04 -0.49
CA TYR A 120 2.60 -23.98 -1.45
C TYR A 120 3.51 -24.21 -2.68
N SER A 121 4.22 -23.19 -3.15
CA SER A 121 5.17 -23.34 -4.27
C SER A 121 6.39 -24.20 -3.91
N ILE A 122 6.85 -24.12 -2.65
CA ILE A 122 7.94 -24.94 -2.12
C ILE A 122 7.49 -26.40 -1.99
N ASP A 123 6.27 -26.64 -1.49
CA ASP A 123 5.69 -28.00 -1.39
C ASP A 123 5.56 -28.70 -2.76
N LEU A 124 5.32 -27.92 -3.83
CA LEU A 124 5.27 -28.42 -5.21
C LEU A 124 6.65 -28.60 -5.86
N HIS A 125 7.75 -28.35 -5.13
CA HIS A 125 9.12 -28.31 -5.66
C HIS A 125 9.29 -27.32 -6.83
N GLN A 126 8.53 -26.22 -6.79
CA GLN A 126 8.45 -25.19 -7.82
C GLN A 126 8.75 -23.81 -7.20
N ASP A 127 9.97 -23.62 -6.71
CA ASP A 127 10.39 -22.42 -5.95
C ASP A 127 10.19 -21.11 -6.73
N ASN A 128 10.21 -21.16 -8.06
CA ASN A 128 10.02 -19.98 -8.93
C ASN A 128 8.54 -19.64 -9.20
N ALA A 129 7.60 -20.53 -8.89
CA ALA A 129 6.18 -20.33 -9.23
C ALA A 129 5.54 -19.19 -8.44
N ALA A 130 5.92 -19.00 -7.17
CA ALA A 130 5.43 -17.87 -6.37
C ALA A 130 5.88 -16.51 -6.94
N GLY A 131 7.14 -16.41 -7.38
CA GLY A 131 7.64 -15.21 -8.05
C GLY A 131 6.87 -14.88 -9.34
N LEU A 132 6.60 -15.89 -10.17
CA LEU A 132 5.82 -15.74 -11.40
C LEU A 132 4.38 -15.31 -11.13
N PHE A 133 3.73 -15.85 -10.08
CA PHE A 133 2.38 -15.46 -9.67
C PHE A 133 2.32 -13.95 -9.37
N PHE A 134 3.23 -13.43 -8.56
CA PHE A 134 3.27 -12.01 -8.25
C PHE A 134 3.57 -11.16 -9.50
N ILE A 135 4.46 -11.60 -10.40
CA ILE A 135 4.72 -10.86 -11.65
C ILE A 135 3.46 -10.75 -12.52
N VAL A 136 2.74 -11.86 -12.75
CA VAL A 136 1.50 -11.84 -13.54
C VAL A 136 0.42 -11.01 -12.84
N PHE A 137 0.31 -11.12 -11.51
CA PHE A 137 -0.61 -10.29 -10.73
C PHE A 137 -0.29 -8.80 -10.87
N ALA A 138 0.99 -8.40 -10.93
CA ALA A 138 1.39 -7.01 -11.11
C ALA A 138 0.94 -6.47 -12.47
N ILE A 139 1.13 -7.27 -13.53
CA ILE A 139 0.75 -6.91 -14.89
C ILE A 139 -0.78 -6.73 -14.98
N MET A 140 -1.56 -7.62 -14.35
CA MET A 140 -3.01 -7.51 -14.33
C MET A 140 -3.50 -6.24 -13.63
N ILE A 141 -2.88 -5.84 -12.52
CA ILE A 141 -3.21 -4.59 -11.83
C ILE A 141 -2.91 -3.37 -12.69
N ILE A 142 -1.80 -3.37 -13.43
CA ILE A 142 -1.41 -2.23 -14.28
C ILE A 142 -2.37 -2.06 -15.47
N ILE A 143 -2.95 -3.16 -15.96
CA ILE A 143 -3.87 -3.15 -17.11
C ILE A 143 -5.31 -2.81 -16.71
N SER A 144 -5.72 -3.12 -15.48
CA SER A 144 -7.08 -2.91 -14.98
C SER A 144 -7.44 -1.46 -14.72
#